data_AF-A0A4Q5P0T3-F1
#
_entry.id   AF-A0A4Q5P0T3-F1
#
_cell.length_a   1.000
_cell.length_b   1.000
_cell.length_c   1.000
_cell.angle_alpha   90.00
_cell.angle_beta   90.00
_cell.angle_gamma   90.00
#
_symmetry.space_group_name_H-M   'P 1'
#
loop_
_entity.id
_entity.type
_entity.pdbx_description
1 polymer ?
#
loop_
_entity_poly.entity_id
_entity_poly.type
_entity_poly.pdbx_seq_one_letter_code
_entity_poly.pdbx_strand_id
1 'polypeptide(L)'
;MSIQTYNNGPLPDFLSERAYFTISEFALPREDALRYFLWCKEEGHTILGWEVWLPTVPGPTVPVNHCEGDADYCYSALLYADFSDLTGKYGMEVVINITMEERFETG
;
A
#
# COMPACT_ATOMS: atom_id res chain seq x y z
N MET A 1 0.26 16.96 12.10
CA MET A 1 -0.08 16.20 10.88
C MET A 1 -1.37 15.48 11.18
N SER A 2 -2.39 15.62 10.34
CA SER A 2 -3.61 14.82 10.46
C SER A 2 -3.32 13.43 9.92
N ILE A 3 -4.00 12.42 10.45
CA ILE A 3 -3.90 11.04 10.01
C ILE A 3 -5.32 10.56 9.80
N GLN A 4 -5.62 10.06 8.61
CA GLN A 4 -6.88 9.37 8.33
C GLN A 4 -6.66 7.87 8.50
N THR A 5 -7.60 7.17 9.13
CA THR A 5 -7.49 5.73 9.36
C THR A 5 -8.34 4.96 8.35
N TYR A 6 -7.73 3.96 7.73
CA TYR A 6 -8.32 3.00 6.82
C TYR A 6 -8.13 1.58 7.37
N ASN A 7 -8.84 0.59 6.83
CA ASN A 7 -8.76 -0.81 7.29
C ASN A 7 -7.35 -1.39 7.17
N ASN A 8 -6.57 -0.95 6.18
CA ASN A 8 -5.20 -1.40 6.00
C ASN A 8 -4.17 -0.55 6.75
N GLY A 9 -4.59 0.55 7.41
CA GLY A 9 -3.73 1.33 8.28
C GLY A 9 -3.98 2.84 8.26
N PRO A 10 -3.20 3.61 9.04
CA PRO A 10 -3.20 5.07 8.97
C PRO A 10 -2.57 5.55 7.65
N LEU A 11 -3.20 6.52 6.99
CA LEU A 11 -2.65 7.23 5.83
C LEU A 11 -2.19 8.63 6.25
N PRO A 12 -0.88 8.93 6.20
CA PRO A 12 -0.39 10.27 6.51
C PRO A 12 -0.74 11.28 5.39
N ASP A 13 -1.07 12.51 5.77
CA ASP A 13 -1.53 13.58 4.85
C ASP A 13 -0.61 13.76 3.62
N PHE A 14 0.71 13.62 3.78
CA PHE A 14 1.68 13.83 2.70
C PHE A 14 1.62 12.79 1.57
N LEU A 15 0.86 11.71 1.76
CA LEU A 15 0.57 10.68 0.76
C LEU A 15 -0.86 10.71 0.24
N SER A 16 -1.76 11.47 0.88
CA SER A 16 -3.20 11.43 0.61
C SER A 16 -3.58 11.75 -0.84
N GLU A 17 -2.94 12.75 -1.46
CA GLU A 17 -3.23 13.17 -2.84
C GLU A 17 -2.77 12.16 -3.90
N ARG A 18 -1.90 11.21 -3.53
CA ARG A 18 -1.33 10.20 -4.45
C ARG A 18 -1.88 8.80 -4.19
N ALA A 19 -2.72 8.65 -3.17
CA ALA A 19 -3.35 7.39 -2.83
C ALA A 19 -4.52 7.05 -3.76
N TYR A 20 -4.66 5.77 -4.04
CA TYR A 20 -5.78 5.19 -4.74
C TYR A 20 -6.65 4.47 -3.73
N PHE A 21 -7.96 4.71 -3.78
CA PHE A 21 -8.86 4.32 -2.71
C PHE A 21 -9.87 3.25 -3.13
N THR A 22 -10.17 2.36 -2.20
CA THR A 22 -11.43 1.62 -2.20
C THR A 22 -12.40 2.29 -1.21
N ILE A 23 -13.45 1.60 -0.78
CA ILE A 23 -14.37 2.10 0.24
C ILE A 23 -13.67 2.28 1.59
N SER A 24 -12.67 1.44 1.89
CA SER A 24 -12.11 1.33 3.24
C SER A 24 -10.60 1.12 3.28
N GLU A 25 -9.92 1.03 2.15
CA GLU A 25 -8.48 0.80 2.06
C GLU A 25 -7.85 1.73 1.02
N PHE A 26 -6.53 1.81 1.04
CA PHE A 26 -5.77 2.58 0.07
C PHE A 26 -4.57 1.81 -0.47
N ALA A 27 -4.14 2.17 -1.68
CA ALA A 27 -2.91 1.72 -2.30
C ALA A 27 -2.12 2.92 -2.82
N LEU A 28 -0.80 2.78 -2.92
CA LEU A 28 0.11 3.85 -3.29
C LEU A 28 0.96 3.46 -4.50
N PRO A 29 1.35 4.42 -5.35
CA PRO A 29 2.46 4.22 -6.28
C PRO A 29 3.67 3.67 -5.55
N ARG A 30 4.49 2.86 -6.23
CA ARG A 30 5.63 2.16 -5.63
C ARG A 30 6.55 3.07 -4.81
N GLU A 31 6.89 4.24 -5.34
CA GLU A 31 7.76 5.21 -4.65
C GLU A 31 7.13 5.74 -3.35
N ASP A 32 5.82 5.99 -3.37
CA ASP A 32 5.08 6.44 -2.19
C ASP A 32 4.82 5.30 -1.20
N ALA A 33 4.64 4.06 -1.67
CA ALA A 33 4.56 2.88 -0.82
C ALA A 33 5.88 2.64 -0.07
N LEU A 34 7.03 2.90 -0.69
CA LEU A 34 8.33 2.88 0.00
C LEU A 34 8.41 3.97 1.08
N ARG A 35 7.94 5.18 0.79
CA ARG A 35 7.88 6.26 1.79
C ARG A 35 6.93 5.93 2.94
N TYR A 36 5.80 5.29 2.64
CA TYR A 36 4.85 4.81 3.62
C TYR A 36 5.46 3.74 4.52
N PHE A 37 6.13 2.74 3.94
CA PHE A 37 6.84 1.69 4.67
C PHE A 37 7.85 2.27 5.67
N LEU A 38 8.67 3.23 5.21
CA LEU A 38 9.68 3.88 6.06
C LEU A 38 9.03 4.69 7.19
N TRP A 39 8.00 5.46 6.87
CA TRP A 39 7.23 6.19 7.88
C TRP A 39 6.60 5.25 8.92
N CYS A 40 6.01 4.13 8.49
CA CYS A 40 5.46 3.12 9.39
C CYS A 40 6.51 2.57 10.36
N LYS A 41 7.73 2.31 9.87
CA LYS A 41 8.86 1.87 10.70
C LYS A 41 9.27 2.95 11.71
N GLU A 42 9.31 4.21 11.30
CA GLU A 42 9.69 5.35 12.15
C GLU A 42 8.68 5.59 13.28
N GLU A 43 7.37 5.47 13.00
CA GLU A 43 6.28 5.63 13.99
C GLU A 43 6.03 4.36 14.83
N GLY A 44 6.81 3.29 14.60
CA GLY A 44 6.72 2.03 15.31
C GLY A 44 5.45 1.24 15.01
N HIS A 45 4.89 1.37 13.81
CA HIS A 45 3.78 0.55 13.35
C HIS A 45 4.26 -0.82 12.86
N THR A 46 3.46 -1.85 13.12
CA THR A 46 3.72 -3.24 12.66
C THR A 46 3.13 -3.44 11.26
N ILE A 47 3.98 -3.72 10.28
CA ILE A 47 3.55 -4.14 8.93
C ILE A 47 3.19 -5.62 9.00
N LEU A 48 2.05 -6.01 8.42
CA LEU A 48 1.60 -7.40 8.32
C LEU A 48 1.90 -8.02 6.96
N GLY A 49 1.76 -7.24 5.89
CA GLY A 49 1.95 -7.72 4.53
C GLY A 49 1.71 -6.64 3.48
N TRP A 50 1.72 -7.06 2.22
CA TRP A 50 1.50 -6.18 1.08
C TRP A 50 0.87 -6.94 -0.08
N GLU A 51 0.20 -6.20 -0.94
CA GLU A 51 -0.45 -6.69 -2.15
C GLU A 51 -0.22 -5.73 -3.31
N VAL A 52 -0.12 -6.28 -4.53
CA VAL A 52 -0.14 -5.51 -5.77
C VAL A 52 -1.57 -5.35 -6.22
N TRP A 53 -1.98 -4.12 -6.44
CA TRP A 53 -3.30 -3.78 -6.93
C TRP A 53 -3.20 -3.05 -8.28
N LEU A 54 -4.29 -3.08 -9.07
CA LEU A 54 -4.42 -2.28 -10.29
C LEU A 54 -5.19 -1.00 -9.98
N PRO A 55 -4.66 0.19 -10.30
CA PRO A 55 -5.43 1.41 -10.15
C PRO A 55 -6.64 1.35 -11.07
N THR A 56 -7.78 1.88 -10.64
CA THR A 56 -8.89 2.18 -11.55
C THR A 56 -9.30 3.63 -11.35
N VAL A 57 -9.40 4.38 -12.45
CA VAL A 57 -9.84 5.78 -12.44
C VAL A 57 -11.21 5.84 -13.10
N PRO A 58 -12.29 6.29 -12.42
CA PRO A 58 -12.46 6.56 -10.99
C PRO A 58 -13.15 5.37 -10.31
N GLY A 59 -12.41 4.37 -9.81
CA GLY A 59 -13.04 3.14 -9.32
C GLY A 59 -12.11 2.28 -8.47
N PRO A 60 -12.61 1.23 -7.80
CA PRO A 60 -11.86 0.60 -6.72
C PRO A 60 -10.64 -0.13 -7.25
N THR A 61 -9.47 0.30 -6.77
CA THR A 61 -8.22 -0.41 -6.98
C THR A 61 -8.42 -1.88 -6.66
N VAL A 62 -8.18 -2.78 -7.62
CA VAL A 62 -8.47 -4.21 -7.47
C VAL A 62 -7.21 -5.00 -7.14
N PRO A 63 -7.24 -5.93 -6.16
CA PRO A 63 -6.11 -6.79 -5.87
C PRO A 63 -5.79 -7.69 -7.06
N VAL A 64 -4.51 -7.82 -7.37
CA VAL A 64 -4.01 -8.79 -8.34
C VAL A 64 -3.75 -10.09 -7.60
N ASN A 65 -4.60 -11.10 -7.86
CA ASN A 65 -4.46 -12.42 -7.25
C ASN A 65 -3.02 -12.95 -7.35
N HIS A 66 -2.51 -13.48 -6.23
CA HIS A 66 -1.19 -14.10 -6.10
C HIS A 66 0.00 -13.14 -6.24
N CYS A 67 -0.22 -11.83 -6.17
CA CYS A 67 0.84 -10.83 -6.09
C CYS A 67 0.83 -10.18 -4.70
N GLU A 68 1.13 -11.00 -3.68
CA GLU A 68 1.13 -10.63 -2.27
C GLU A 68 2.35 -11.21 -1.55
N GLY A 69 2.70 -10.65 -0.40
CA GLY A 69 3.76 -11.18 0.45
C GLY A 69 3.65 -10.70 1.89
N ASP A 70 4.44 -11.33 2.76
CA ASP A 70 4.53 -10.92 4.16
C ASP A 70 5.38 -9.64 4.35
N ALA A 71 5.41 -9.17 5.60
CA ALA A 71 6.15 -7.99 6.00
C ALA A 71 7.68 -8.09 5.74
N ASP A 72 8.26 -9.29 5.82
CA ASP A 72 9.71 -9.51 5.68
C ASP A 72 10.17 -9.28 4.24
N TYR A 73 9.29 -9.58 3.27
CA TYR A 73 9.56 -9.37 1.85
C TYR A 73 9.05 -8.02 1.31
N CYS A 74 8.29 -7.26 2.10
CA CYS A 74 7.69 -6.00 1.63
C CYS A 74 8.74 -4.98 1.17
N TYR A 75 9.78 -4.74 1.98
CA TYR A 75 10.84 -3.78 1.62
C TYR A 75 11.62 -4.18 0.37
N SER A 76 11.96 -5.47 0.25
CA SER A 76 12.70 -5.97 -0.91
C SER A 76 11.85 -5.95 -2.17
N ALA A 77 10.55 -6.25 -2.07
CA ALA A 77 9.62 -6.11 -3.18
C ALA A 77 9.53 -4.65 -3.66
N LEU A 78 9.38 -3.69 -2.73
CA LEU A 78 9.33 -2.27 -3.05
C LEU A 78 10.61 -1.76 -3.73
N LEU A 79 11.77 -2.33 -3.43
CA LEU A 79 13.04 -1.92 -4.06
C LEU A 79 13.37 -2.66 -5.35
N TYR A 80 13.03 -3.93 -5.45
CA TYR A 80 13.61 -4.81 -6.47
C TYR A 80 12.61 -5.60 -7.30
N ALA A 81 11.34 -5.69 -6.91
CA ALA A 81 10.37 -6.40 -7.71
C ALA A 81 10.22 -5.74 -9.08
N ASP A 82 10.20 -6.55 -10.13
CA ASP A 82 9.87 -6.11 -11.46
C ASP A 82 8.38 -6.37 -11.71
N PHE A 83 7.60 -5.29 -11.84
CA PHE A 83 6.17 -5.35 -12.14
C PHE A 83 5.88 -5.07 -13.61
N SER A 84 6.90 -5.01 -14.48
CA SER A 84 6.76 -4.67 -15.89
C SER A 84 5.83 -5.62 -16.64
N ASP A 85 5.80 -6.91 -16.29
CA ASP A 85 4.88 -7.89 -16.86
C ASP A 85 3.41 -7.54 -16.55
N LEU A 86 3.12 -7.09 -15.32
CA LEU A 86 1.78 -6.66 -14.93
C LEU A 86 1.42 -5.37 -15.66
N THR A 87 2.35 -4.41 -15.71
CA THR A 87 2.17 -3.16 -16.45
C THR A 87 1.92 -3.41 -17.94
N GLY A 88 2.66 -4.34 -18.56
CA GLY A 88 2.47 -4.72 -19.95
C GLY A 88 1.15 -5.43 -20.21
N LYS A 89 0.71 -6.29 -19.27
CA LYS A 89 -0.57 -7.01 -19.37
C LYS A 89 -1.78 -6.10 -19.25
N TYR A 90 -1.76 -5.15 -18.32
CA TYR A 90 -2.92 -4.31 -18.00
C TYR A 90 -2.84 -2.91 -18.62
N GLY A 91 -1.69 -2.53 -19.19
CA GLY A 91 -1.47 -1.20 -19.77
C GLY A 91 -1.41 -0.07 -18.74
N MET A 92 -1.19 -0.41 -17.46
CA MET A 92 -1.31 0.51 -16.34
C MET A 92 -0.23 0.20 -15.30
N GLU A 93 0.35 1.24 -14.71
CA GLU A 93 1.29 1.07 -13.60
C GLU A 93 0.56 0.53 -12.37
N VAL A 94 1.14 -0.47 -11.72
CA VAL A 94 0.56 -1.07 -10.51
C VAL A 94 0.73 -0.17 -9.29
N VAL A 95 -0.12 -0.37 -8.30
CA VAL A 95 -0.04 0.30 -7.00
C VAL A 95 0.04 -0.75 -5.89
N ILE A 96 0.55 -0.35 -4.74
CA ILE A 96 0.87 -1.26 -3.63
C ILE A 96 -0.02 -0.92 -2.45
N ASN A 97 -0.78 -1.91 -1.97
CA ASN A 97 -1.42 -1.87 -0.67
C ASN A 97 -0.43 -2.45 0.35
N ILE A 98 -0.22 -1.75 1.46
CA ILE A 98 0.54 -2.25 2.61
C ILE A 98 -0.41 -2.32 3.79
N THR A 99 -0.52 -3.49 4.39
CA THR A 99 -1.42 -3.76 5.52
C THR A 99 -0.67 -3.67 6.83
N MET A 100 -1.26 -2.95 7.78
CA MET A 100 -0.73 -2.73 9.12
C MET A 100 -1.56 -3.46 10.18
N GLU A 101 -0.94 -3.76 11.32
CA GLU A 101 -1.67 -4.20 12.51
C GLU A 101 -2.49 -3.03 13.07
N GLU A 102 -3.80 -3.22 13.25
CA GLU A 102 -4.61 -2.27 14.00
C GLU A 102 -4.06 -2.18 15.43
N ARG A 103 -3.55 -1.00 15.82
CA ARG A 103 -3.33 -0.73 17.24
C ARG A 103 -4.69 -0.64 17.90
N PHE A 104 -5.14 -1.72 18.53
CA PHE A 104 -6.16 -1.62 19.57
C PHE A 104 -5.56 -0.77 20.69
N GLU A 105 -5.98 0.50 20.78
CA GLU A 105 -5.89 1.20 22.04
C GLU A 105 -6.79 0.43 23.01
N THR A 106 -6.18 -0.47 23.80
CA THR A 106 -6.84 -1.01 24.98
C THR A 106 -7.06 0.17 25.92
N GLY A 107 -8.27 0.73 25.87
CA GLY A 107 -8.77 1.65 26.89
C GLY A 107 -8.83 1.00 28.27
#